data_AF-A0A0U5HZA0-F1
#
_entry.id   AF-A0A0U5HZA0-F1
#
_cell.length_a   1.000
_cell.length_b   1.000
_cell.length_c   1.000
_cell.angle_alpha   90.00
_cell.angle_beta   90.00
_cell.angle_gamma   90.00
#
_symmetry.space_group_name_H-M   'P 1'
#
loop_
_entity.id
_entity.type
_entity.pdbx_description
1 polymer ?
#
loop_
_entity_poly.entity_id
_entity_poly.type
_entity_poly.pdbx_seq_one_letter_code
_entity_poly.pdbx_strand_id
1 'polypeptide(L)'
;MERRQVLKTAGIFATGGVTGLAGCSSSGNGDGGDEPTTTATQETAGGSGDSNTVMMVTEGSEYYFDPIGLLVESGETVTFEIQSGSHSATAYKEGTSSASVTRIPEGAEAFNSETLSEQGATYEHTFETTGTYDYFCIPHKSLGMVGRIVVGEPGGPAEESMPPDGDVPESQTIVDQGSVSYSSFSG
;
A
#
# COMPACT_ATOMS: atom_id res chain seq x y z
N MET A 1 -17.26 28.40 -29.18
CA MET A 1 -18.74 28.50 -29.17
C MET A 1 -19.26 27.18 -29.70
N GLU A 2 -20.13 26.39 -29.05
CA GLU A 2 -20.77 26.40 -27.72
C GLU A 2 -21.00 24.92 -27.30
N ARG A 3 -21.50 24.51 -26.12
CA ARG A 3 -22.03 25.20 -24.92
C ARG A 3 -21.70 24.35 -23.66
N ARG A 4 -21.93 24.85 -22.44
CA ARG A 4 -21.94 24.03 -21.20
C ARG A 4 -23.33 23.42 -20.97
N GLN A 5 -23.40 22.18 -20.46
CA GLN A 5 -24.52 21.73 -19.63
C GLN A 5 -23.99 20.95 -18.41
N VAL A 6 -24.37 21.42 -17.23
CA VAL A 6 -24.17 20.75 -15.94
C VAL A 6 -25.55 20.34 -15.46
N LEU A 7 -25.78 19.04 -15.25
CA LEU A 7 -26.96 18.57 -14.53
C LEU A 7 -26.55 18.12 -13.13
N LYS A 8 -26.95 18.90 -12.13
CA LYS A 8 -27.09 18.43 -10.75
C LYS A 8 -28.47 17.81 -10.62
N THR A 9 -28.54 16.54 -10.25
CA THR A 9 -29.81 15.91 -9.85
C THR A 9 -29.71 15.51 -8.39
N ALA A 10 -30.46 16.20 -7.54
CA ALA A 10 -30.77 15.76 -6.19
C ALA A 10 -32.17 15.14 -6.19
N GLY A 11 -32.34 14.00 -5.51
CA GLY A 11 -33.63 13.33 -5.34
C GLY A 11 -33.64 12.60 -4.00
N ILE A 12 -34.65 12.90 -3.17
CA ILE A 12 -34.85 12.34 -1.82
C ILE A 12 -36.21 11.61 -1.82
N PHE A 13 -36.42 10.73 -0.84
CA PHE A 13 -37.67 10.01 -0.49
C PHE A 13 -37.94 8.73 -1.33
N ALA A 14 -38.51 7.64 -0.81
CA ALA A 14 -39.12 7.40 0.52
C ALA A 14 -39.05 5.93 0.99
N THR A 15 -39.18 5.73 2.31
CA THR A 15 -39.88 4.64 3.03
C THR A 15 -40.10 3.25 2.39
N GLY A 16 -39.50 2.22 3.00
CA GLY A 16 -40.18 1.13 3.73
C GLY A 16 -41.15 0.17 3.02
N GLY A 17 -40.97 -1.13 3.26
CA GLY A 17 -41.97 -2.17 2.96
C GLY A 17 -41.36 -3.57 2.78
N VAL A 18 -41.79 -4.54 3.59
CA VAL A 18 -41.32 -5.94 3.57
C VAL A 18 -42.33 -6.89 2.93
N THR A 19 -41.86 -8.11 2.63
CA THR A 19 -42.59 -9.39 2.37
C THR A 19 -42.98 -9.74 0.93
N GLY A 20 -42.76 -11.03 0.60
CA GLY A 20 -43.04 -11.63 -0.71
C GLY A 20 -42.37 -12.99 -0.92
N LEU A 21 -42.52 -13.95 0.01
CA LEU A 21 -41.98 -15.31 -0.14
C LEU A 21 -42.91 -16.20 -0.97
N ALA A 22 -42.35 -16.97 -1.90
CA ALA A 22 -42.99 -18.12 -2.53
C ALA A 22 -42.27 -19.40 -2.07
N GLY A 23 -42.99 -20.31 -1.42
CA GLY A 23 -42.42 -21.54 -0.85
C GLY A 23 -42.70 -22.79 -1.66
N CYS A 24 -42.08 -23.90 -1.27
CA CYS A 24 -42.46 -25.25 -1.65
C CYS A 24 -42.24 -26.21 -0.47
N SER A 25 -43.09 -27.23 -0.36
CA SER A 25 -43.31 -27.98 0.89
C SER A 25 -42.80 -29.42 0.83
N SER A 26 -42.30 -29.94 1.96
CA SER A 26 -42.26 -31.38 2.26
C SER A 26 -42.34 -31.60 3.78
N SER A 27 -43.09 -32.61 4.22
CA SER A 27 -43.50 -32.77 5.62
C SER A 27 -42.66 -33.76 6.40
N GLY A 28 -42.27 -33.40 7.63
CA GLY A 28 -41.73 -34.29 8.65
C GLY A 28 -42.18 -33.85 10.05
N ASN A 29 -42.83 -34.74 10.80
CA ASN A 29 -43.17 -34.57 12.22
C ASN A 29 -42.02 -35.18 13.06
N GLY A 30 -41.54 -34.60 14.16
CA GLY A 30 -41.84 -33.32 14.82
C GLY A 30 -41.16 -33.27 16.20
N ASP A 31 -41.18 -32.10 16.85
CA ASP A 31 -40.55 -31.76 18.16
C ASP A 31 -39.01 -31.59 18.12
N GLY A 32 -38.53 -30.33 18.16
CA GLY A 32 -37.08 -30.04 18.21
C GLY A 32 -36.62 -28.63 17.81
N GLY A 33 -37.31 -27.94 16.90
CA GLY A 33 -37.10 -26.52 16.61
C GLY A 33 -35.83 -26.14 15.82
N ASP A 34 -35.69 -26.61 14.58
CA ASP A 34 -34.72 -26.08 13.62
C ASP A 34 -35.05 -24.63 13.18
N GLU A 35 -34.10 -23.71 13.34
CA GLU A 35 -33.95 -22.53 12.46
C GLU A 35 -33.05 -22.92 11.27
N PRO A 36 -33.23 -22.33 10.08
CA PRO A 36 -32.78 -22.94 8.83
C PRO A 36 -31.25 -22.96 8.65
N THR A 37 -30.77 -24.06 8.05
CA THR A 37 -29.42 -24.18 7.51
C THR A 37 -29.14 -23.10 6.46
N THR A 38 -28.47 -22.02 6.85
CA THR A 38 -27.46 -21.42 5.99
C THR A 38 -26.27 -22.36 5.98
N THR A 39 -25.93 -22.92 4.82
CA THR A 39 -24.67 -23.65 4.64
C THR A 39 -23.52 -22.65 4.71
N ALA A 40 -23.08 -22.34 5.93
CA ALA A 40 -21.89 -21.57 6.22
C ALA A 40 -20.64 -22.42 5.95
N THR A 41 -20.37 -22.69 4.67
CA THR A 41 -19.09 -23.23 4.21
C THR A 41 -18.79 -22.72 2.81
N GLN A 42 -18.39 -21.46 2.74
CA GLN A 42 -16.97 -21.19 2.49
C GLN A 42 -16.51 -20.17 3.52
N GLU A 43 -15.69 -20.61 4.47
CA GLU A 43 -14.71 -19.70 5.04
C GLU A 43 -13.74 -19.35 3.90
N THR A 44 -14.00 -18.24 3.22
CA THR A 44 -12.95 -17.56 2.48
C THR A 44 -12.06 -16.85 3.50
N ALA A 45 -11.36 -17.66 4.30
CA ALA A 45 -10.09 -17.29 4.92
C ALA A 45 -8.99 -17.28 3.83
N GLY A 46 -9.28 -16.63 2.70
CA GLY A 46 -8.29 -16.18 1.75
C GLY A 46 -7.79 -14.85 2.28
N GLY A 47 -6.72 -14.90 3.08
CA GLY A 47 -6.15 -13.72 3.70
C GLY A 47 -5.73 -12.69 2.65
N SER A 48 -6.52 -11.64 2.50
CA SER A 48 -6.10 -10.41 1.84
C SER A 48 -5.25 -9.62 2.84
N GLY A 49 -4.07 -10.15 3.15
CA GLY A 49 -3.10 -9.47 3.99
C GLY A 49 -2.57 -8.25 3.25
N ASP A 50 -2.88 -7.07 3.80
CA ASP A 50 -1.93 -5.96 3.88
C ASP A 50 -1.40 -5.44 2.52
N SER A 51 -2.30 -4.92 1.67
CA SER A 51 -1.96 -4.46 0.31
C SER A 51 -0.87 -3.38 0.24
N ASN A 52 -0.68 -2.62 1.31
CA ASN A 52 0.18 -1.43 1.36
C ASN A 52 1.25 -1.54 2.46
N THR A 53 1.71 -2.76 2.80
CA THR A 53 2.74 -2.95 3.83
C THR A 53 4.10 -3.28 3.21
N VAL A 54 5.15 -2.60 3.67
CA VAL A 54 6.55 -2.80 3.30
C VAL A 54 7.31 -3.41 4.48
N MET A 55 7.78 -4.63 4.31
CA MET A 55 8.67 -5.30 5.25
C MET A 55 10.08 -4.70 5.18
N MET A 56 10.67 -4.42 6.33
CA MET A 56 12.08 -4.08 6.49
C MET A 56 12.82 -5.30 7.01
N VAL A 57 13.78 -5.80 6.22
CA VAL A 57 14.40 -7.11 6.42
C VAL A 57 15.92 -7.00 6.50
N THR A 58 16.48 -7.74 7.44
CA THR A 58 17.89 -8.16 7.44
C THR A 58 17.95 -9.68 7.22
N GLU A 59 18.55 -10.13 6.12
CA GLU A 59 18.85 -11.54 5.86
C GLU A 59 20.36 -11.71 5.59
N GLY A 60 21.06 -12.39 6.49
CA GLY A 60 22.51 -12.65 6.35
C GLY A 60 23.37 -11.38 6.33
N SER A 61 23.64 -10.85 5.14
CA SER A 61 24.37 -9.58 4.92
C SER A 61 23.62 -8.63 3.97
N GLU A 62 22.36 -8.93 3.68
CA GLU A 62 21.46 -8.16 2.83
C GLU A 62 20.48 -7.39 3.71
N TYR A 63 20.17 -6.16 3.30
CA TYR A 63 19.32 -5.22 4.02
C TYR A 63 18.39 -4.59 3.00
N TYR A 64 17.09 -4.89 3.08
CA TYR A 64 16.16 -4.55 2.00
C TYR A 64 14.74 -4.24 2.48
N PHE A 65 14.01 -3.57 1.60
CA PHE A 65 12.57 -3.38 1.68
C PHE A 65 11.89 -4.41 0.79
N ASP A 66 10.82 -5.05 1.28
CA ASP A 66 10.01 -5.98 0.48
C ASP A 66 8.51 -5.67 0.65
N PRO A 67 7.80 -5.23 -0.41
CA PRO A 67 8.30 -4.99 -1.77
C PRO A 67 9.28 -3.80 -1.83
N ILE A 68 10.26 -3.88 -2.74
CA ILE A 68 11.19 -2.78 -3.03
C ILE A 68 10.52 -1.69 -3.90
N GLY A 69 9.51 -2.07 -4.68
CA GLY A 69 8.66 -1.16 -5.46
C GLY A 69 7.17 -1.37 -5.16
N LEU A 70 6.43 -0.31 -4.83
CA LEU A 70 5.00 -0.38 -4.51
C LEU A 70 4.19 0.73 -5.20
N LEU A 71 3.07 0.38 -5.82
CA LEU A 71 2.04 1.31 -6.28
C LEU A 71 1.00 1.50 -5.18
N VAL A 72 0.63 2.76 -4.91
CA VAL A 72 -0.50 3.13 -4.05
C VAL A 72 -1.31 4.26 -4.69
N GLU A 73 -2.55 4.46 -4.25
CA GLU A 73 -3.36 5.61 -4.66
C GLU A 73 -3.15 6.83 -3.74
N SER A 74 -3.48 8.03 -4.24
CA SER A 74 -3.42 9.26 -3.45
C SER A 74 -4.38 9.20 -2.25
N GLY A 75 -3.84 9.45 -1.06
CA GLY A 75 -4.55 9.36 0.22
C GLY A 75 -4.48 7.98 0.89
N GLU A 76 -3.76 7.02 0.30
CA GLU A 76 -3.50 5.72 0.97
C GLU A 76 -2.32 5.79 1.94
N THR A 77 -2.40 4.96 2.99
CA THR A 77 -1.33 4.79 3.98
C THR A 77 -0.46 3.59 3.62
N VAL A 78 0.86 3.75 3.70
CA VAL A 78 1.83 2.65 3.68
C VAL A 78 2.33 2.40 5.08
N THR A 79 2.34 1.13 5.49
CA THR A 79 2.88 0.68 6.77
C THR A 79 4.25 0.04 6.54
N PHE A 80 5.29 0.60 7.16
CA PHE A 80 6.65 0.03 7.16
C PHE A 80 6.84 -0.77 8.44
N GLU A 81 7.11 -2.07 8.36
CA GLU A 81 7.23 -2.96 9.52
C GLU A 81 8.63 -3.60 9.63
N ILE A 82 9.19 -3.67 10.85
CA ILE A 82 10.41 -4.43 11.10
C ILE A 82 10.11 -5.94 11.11
N GLN A 83 10.46 -6.63 10.03
CA GLN A 83 10.47 -8.09 9.98
C GLN A 83 11.69 -8.66 10.74
N SER A 84 12.86 -8.07 10.53
CA SER A 84 14.09 -8.43 11.24
C SER A 84 15.10 -7.26 11.23
N GLY A 85 16.01 -7.22 12.22
CA GLY A 85 17.07 -6.21 12.28
C GLY A 85 16.63 -4.84 12.79
N SER A 86 17.36 -3.79 12.39
CA SER A 86 17.17 -2.40 12.80
C SER A 86 17.16 -1.50 11.57
N HIS A 87 16.04 -0.84 11.28
CA HIS A 87 15.83 -0.15 10.01
C HIS A 87 15.09 1.18 10.17
N SER A 88 15.04 1.97 9.10
CA SER A 88 14.13 3.11 8.97
C SER A 88 13.53 3.16 7.57
N ALA A 89 12.41 3.88 7.44
CA ALA A 89 11.90 4.38 6.17
C ALA A 89 12.04 5.91 6.17
N THR A 90 12.86 6.45 5.27
CA THR A 90 13.22 7.88 5.26
C THR A 90 13.22 8.41 3.82
N ALA A 91 12.42 9.44 3.55
CA ALA A 91 12.31 10.05 2.23
C ALA A 91 13.63 10.69 1.77
N TYR A 92 13.96 10.56 0.48
CA TYR A 92 14.98 11.40 -0.15
C TYR A 92 14.46 12.84 -0.30
N LYS A 93 14.62 13.65 0.76
CA LYS A 93 14.36 15.09 0.75
C LYS A 93 15.56 15.80 1.35
N GLU A 94 16.19 16.71 0.61
CA GLU A 94 17.28 17.54 1.18
C GLU A 94 16.80 18.25 2.45
N GLY A 95 17.58 18.10 3.53
CA GLY A 95 17.26 18.56 4.88
C GLY A 95 16.74 17.44 5.80
N THR A 96 16.31 16.31 5.27
CA THR A 96 15.80 15.17 6.04
C THR A 96 16.91 14.14 6.30
N SER A 97 17.36 14.03 7.55
CA SER A 97 18.38 13.06 7.98
C SER A 97 19.65 13.14 7.10
N SER A 98 20.12 12.03 6.54
CA SER A 98 21.29 11.94 5.64
C SER A 98 20.98 12.07 4.14
N ALA A 99 19.79 12.57 3.77
CA ALA A 99 19.42 12.81 2.38
C ALA A 99 20.19 14.00 1.78
N SER A 100 20.95 13.73 0.72
CA SER A 100 21.76 14.72 -0.03
C SER A 100 21.12 15.20 -1.33
N VAL A 101 19.94 14.69 -1.67
CA VAL A 101 19.17 14.99 -2.89
C VAL A 101 17.68 14.94 -2.57
N THR A 102 16.87 15.67 -3.35
CA THR A 102 15.40 15.60 -3.30
C THR A 102 14.90 14.69 -4.42
N ARG A 103 14.17 13.61 -4.07
CA ARG A 103 13.62 12.58 -4.97
C ARG A 103 12.21 12.14 -4.53
N ILE A 104 11.40 13.13 -4.15
CA ILE A 104 9.97 13.02 -3.90
C ILE A 104 9.25 14.16 -4.63
N PRO A 105 7.93 14.09 -4.90
CA PRO A 105 7.21 15.11 -5.65
C PRO A 105 7.28 16.51 -5.02
N GLU A 106 7.17 17.56 -5.85
CA GLU A 106 7.14 18.93 -5.34
C GLU A 106 5.91 19.17 -4.46
N GLY A 107 6.12 19.70 -3.25
CA GLY A 107 5.06 19.95 -2.28
C GLY A 107 4.66 18.74 -1.42
N ALA A 108 5.19 17.54 -1.70
CA ALA A 108 4.98 16.37 -0.85
C ALA A 108 5.61 16.54 0.55
N GLU A 109 4.94 16.01 1.58
CA GLU A 109 5.53 15.92 2.91
C GLU A 109 6.67 14.87 2.92
N ALA A 110 7.75 15.17 3.66
CA ALA A 110 8.86 14.25 3.81
C ALA A 110 8.69 13.39 5.06
N PHE A 111 8.83 12.08 4.92
CA PHE A 111 8.70 11.12 6.01
C PHE A 111 10.05 10.64 6.55
N ASN A 112 10.06 10.25 7.82
CA ASN A 112 11.19 9.62 8.50
C ASN A 112 10.68 8.86 9.74
N SER A 113 10.81 7.53 9.75
CA SER A 113 10.40 6.69 10.88
C SER A 113 11.31 6.78 12.10
N GLU A 114 12.49 7.42 11.98
CA GLU A 114 13.67 7.14 12.80
C GLU A 114 14.07 5.64 12.75
N THR A 115 15.06 5.21 13.53
CA THR A 115 15.49 3.80 13.54
C THR A 115 14.59 2.97 14.48
N LEU A 116 13.79 2.09 13.89
CA LEU A 116 13.04 1.05 14.60
C LEU A 116 13.94 -0.20 14.75
N SER A 117 13.71 -1.02 15.80
CA SER A 117 14.57 -2.18 16.11
C SER A 117 13.87 -3.34 16.84
N GLU A 118 12.59 -3.19 17.15
CA GLU A 118 11.78 -4.27 17.72
C GLU A 118 11.03 -4.95 16.57
N GLN A 119 11.02 -6.29 16.53
CA GLN A 119 10.28 -7.04 15.52
C GLN A 119 8.77 -6.75 15.66
N GLY A 120 8.10 -6.47 14.54
CA GLY A 120 6.72 -6.01 14.51
C GLY A 120 6.53 -4.54 14.89
N ALA A 121 7.59 -3.76 15.10
CA ALA A 121 7.48 -2.30 15.20
C ALA A 121 7.16 -1.71 13.83
N THR A 122 6.17 -0.82 13.80
CA THR A 122 5.66 -0.19 12.57
C THR A 122 5.87 1.33 12.54
N TYR A 123 5.92 1.87 11.33
CA TYR A 123 5.77 3.29 11.02
C TYR A 123 4.79 3.44 9.88
N GLU A 124 3.89 4.42 9.95
CA GLU A 124 2.86 4.66 8.94
C GLU A 124 3.03 6.04 8.31
N HIS A 125 2.84 6.12 6.98
CA HIS A 125 2.80 7.38 6.27
C HIS A 125 1.71 7.38 5.19
N THR A 126 0.88 8.43 5.18
CA THR A 126 -0.17 8.64 4.17
C THR A 126 0.37 9.46 3.00
N PHE A 127 0.25 8.92 1.80
CA PHE A 127 0.82 9.48 0.57
C PHE A 127 -0.22 10.33 -0.17
N GLU A 128 -0.24 11.63 0.11
CA GLU A 128 -1.24 12.56 -0.46
C GLU A 128 -0.90 13.02 -1.90
N THR A 129 0.38 13.25 -2.22
CA THR A 129 0.78 13.89 -3.50
C THR A 129 1.12 12.85 -4.56
N THR A 130 0.49 12.94 -5.73
CA THR A 130 0.78 12.09 -6.90
C THR A 130 2.24 12.21 -7.34
N GLY A 131 2.85 11.10 -7.75
CA GLY A 131 4.22 11.03 -8.27
C GLY A 131 5.06 9.93 -7.62
N THR A 132 6.36 9.95 -7.90
CA THR A 132 7.31 8.92 -7.46
C THR A 132 8.14 9.39 -6.27
N TYR A 133 8.24 8.52 -5.28
CA TYR A 133 8.95 8.73 -4.03
C TYR A 133 10.05 7.68 -3.88
N ASP A 134 11.30 8.12 -3.92
CA ASP A 134 12.41 7.29 -3.45
C ASP A 134 12.64 7.50 -1.95
N TYR A 135 12.97 6.40 -1.26
CA TYR A 135 13.29 6.41 0.16
C TYR A 135 14.44 5.45 0.47
N PHE A 136 15.02 5.59 1.67
CA PHE A 136 16.17 4.80 2.13
C PHE A 136 16.07 4.47 3.61
N CYS A 137 16.84 3.46 4.02
CA CYS A 137 17.07 3.12 5.41
C CYS A 137 18.34 3.81 5.94
N ILE A 138 18.23 4.63 6.98
CA ILE A 138 19.34 5.43 7.54
C ILE A 138 20.59 4.59 7.86
N PRO A 139 20.53 3.50 8.65
CA PRO A 139 21.72 2.70 8.97
C PRO A 139 22.29 1.91 7.77
N HIS A 140 21.48 1.64 6.74
CA HIS A 140 21.84 0.76 5.62
C HIS A 140 21.91 1.48 4.25
N LYS A 141 21.83 2.82 4.24
CA LYS A 141 21.85 3.67 3.04
C LYS A 141 23.06 3.36 2.16
N SER A 142 24.27 3.40 2.73
CA SER A 142 25.52 3.11 2.02
C SER A 142 25.73 1.63 1.65
N LEU A 143 24.76 0.76 1.97
CA LEU A 143 24.72 -0.65 1.60
C LEU A 143 23.65 -0.94 0.55
N GLY A 144 22.98 0.09 0.00
CA GLY A 144 21.98 -0.06 -1.04
C GLY A 144 20.55 -0.32 -0.56
N MET A 145 20.25 -0.15 0.73
CA MET A 145 18.88 -0.28 1.22
C MET A 145 18.03 0.94 0.87
N VAL A 146 17.54 0.94 -0.37
CA VAL A 146 16.65 1.93 -0.98
C VAL A 146 15.36 1.27 -1.48
N GLY A 147 14.30 2.04 -1.65
CA GLY A 147 13.04 1.58 -2.22
C GLY A 147 12.29 2.71 -2.93
N ARG A 148 11.24 2.34 -3.66
CA ARG A 148 10.42 3.26 -4.45
C ARG A 148 8.93 3.04 -4.21
N ILE A 149 8.19 4.13 -4.02
CA ILE A 149 6.72 4.16 -4.00
C ILE A 149 6.25 5.05 -5.15
N VAL A 150 5.27 4.57 -5.93
CA VAL A 150 4.57 5.37 -6.95
C VAL A 150 3.16 5.65 -6.42
N VAL A 151 2.77 6.92 -6.40
CA VAL A 151 1.45 7.37 -5.95
C VAL A 151 0.63 7.78 -7.16
N GLY A 152 -0.31 6.93 -7.57
CA GLY A 152 -1.12 7.09 -8.78
C GLY A 152 -0.33 6.89 -10.07
N GLU A 153 0.41 7.91 -10.52
CA GLU A 153 1.21 7.88 -11.76
C GLU A 153 2.66 8.36 -11.52
N PRO A 154 3.65 7.85 -12.29
CA PRO A 154 5.05 8.24 -12.12
C PRO A 154 5.30 9.73 -12.37
N GLY A 155 6.14 10.36 -11.56
CA GLY A 155 6.47 11.78 -11.75
C GLY A 155 7.37 12.38 -10.68
N GLY A 156 7.86 13.59 -10.97
CA GLY A 156 8.76 14.33 -10.08
C GLY A 156 10.23 13.90 -10.20
N PRO A 157 11.11 14.40 -9.30
CA PRO A 157 12.56 14.27 -9.45
C PRO A 157 13.12 12.84 -9.40
N ALA A 158 12.34 11.89 -8.86
CA ALA A 158 12.72 10.47 -8.84
C ALA A 158 12.74 9.82 -10.24
N GLU A 159 12.07 10.40 -11.23
CA GLU A 159 12.08 9.93 -12.63
C GLU A 159 13.30 10.40 -13.44
N GLU A 160 14.12 11.33 -12.91
CA GLU A 160 15.24 11.91 -13.65
C GLU A 160 16.48 10.98 -13.72
N SER A 161 16.55 9.98 -12.84
CA SER A 161 17.71 9.08 -12.62
C SER A 161 17.35 7.97 -11.63
N MET A 162 18.26 7.04 -11.32
CA MET A 162 18.16 6.14 -10.16
C MET A 162 18.57 6.85 -8.84
N PRO A 163 18.19 6.33 -7.66
CA PRO A 163 18.70 6.80 -6.38
C PRO A 163 20.24 6.74 -6.32
N PRO A 164 20.91 7.67 -5.60
CA PRO A 164 22.37 7.76 -5.62
C PRO A 164 23.08 6.66 -4.80
N ASP A 165 22.33 5.90 -3.98
CA ASP A 165 22.90 4.89 -3.09
C ASP A 165 22.58 3.43 -3.51
N GLY A 166 21.70 3.22 -4.50
CA GLY A 166 21.30 1.90 -5.00
C GLY A 166 20.24 1.99 -6.10
N ASP A 167 20.10 0.92 -6.87
CA ASP A 167 19.08 0.81 -7.92
C ASP A 167 17.72 0.38 -7.33
N VAL A 168 16.63 0.76 -7.99
CA VAL A 168 15.24 0.39 -7.67
C VAL A 168 14.51 -0.03 -8.94
N PRO A 169 13.35 -0.70 -8.87
CA PRO A 169 12.54 -0.97 -10.05
C PRO A 169 12.10 0.31 -10.76
N GLU A 170 12.11 0.28 -12.10
CA GLU A 170 11.56 1.37 -12.93
C GLU A 170 10.09 1.64 -12.58
N SER A 171 9.68 2.90 -12.51
CA SER A 171 8.36 3.29 -12.01
C SER A 171 7.21 2.70 -12.84
N GLN A 172 7.39 2.58 -14.16
CA GLN A 172 6.40 1.90 -15.02
C GLN A 172 6.29 0.40 -14.70
N THR A 173 7.38 -0.26 -14.29
CA THR A 173 7.35 -1.67 -13.86
C THR A 173 6.52 -1.83 -12.58
N ILE A 174 6.61 -0.85 -11.66
CA ILE A 174 5.80 -0.81 -10.44
C ILE A 174 4.32 -0.59 -10.78
N VAL A 175 4.01 0.35 -11.68
CA VAL A 175 2.63 0.60 -12.17
C VAL A 175 2.04 -0.64 -12.85
N ASP A 176 2.81 -1.32 -13.69
CA ASP A 176 2.33 -2.48 -14.45
C ASP A 176 2.09 -3.73 -13.58
N GLN A 177 2.81 -3.86 -12.45
CA GLN A 177 2.75 -5.03 -11.56
C GLN A 177 1.98 -4.78 -10.25
N GLY A 178 1.74 -3.52 -9.88
CA GLY A 178 1.21 -3.10 -8.57
C GLY A 178 2.25 -3.18 -7.44
N SER A 179 3.06 -4.23 -7.40
CA SER A 179 4.24 -4.32 -6.53
C SER A 179 5.36 -5.14 -7.16
N VAL A 180 6.59 -4.87 -6.73
CA VAL A 180 7.80 -5.59 -7.15
C VAL A 180 8.54 -6.04 -5.89
N SER A 181 8.59 -7.35 -5.66
CA SER A 181 9.32 -7.94 -4.53
C SER A 181 10.83 -7.73 -4.68
N TYR A 182 11.55 -7.66 -3.56
CA TYR A 182 13.02 -7.56 -3.58
C TYR A 182 13.65 -8.71 -4.36
N SER A 183 13.22 -9.94 -4.10
CA SER A 183 13.71 -11.15 -4.75
C SER A 183 13.51 -11.18 -6.27
N SER A 184 12.39 -10.63 -6.77
CA SER A 184 12.13 -10.54 -8.21
C SER A 184 12.98 -9.47 -8.90
N PHE A 185 13.49 -8.50 -8.13
CA PHE A 185 14.36 -7.43 -8.60
C PHE A 185 15.85 -7.81 -8.54
N SER A 186 16.29 -8.52 -7.49
CA SER A 186 17.70 -8.89 -7.29
C SER A 186 18.19 -10.09 -8.12
N GLY A 187 17.31 -11.06 -8.43
CA GLY A 187 17.54 -12.11 -9.45
C GLY A 187 17.88 -13.52 -8.93
#